data_AF-A0A838RH31-F1
#
_entry.id   AF-A0A838RH31-F1
#
_cell.length_a   1.000
_cell.length_b   1.000
_cell.length_c   1.000
_cell.angle_alpha   90.00
_cell.angle_beta   90.00
_cell.angle_gamma   90.00
#
_symmetry.space_group_name_H-M   'P 1'
#
loop_
_entity.id
_entity.type
_entity.pdbx_description
1 polymer ?
#
loop_
_entity_poly.entity_id
_entity_poly.type
_entity_poly.pdbx_seq_one_letter_code
_entity_poly.pdbx_strand_id
1 'polypeptide(L)'
;MSAPRLTVAHGLAQLPGKNGERFVELFQHGTLSVELYAPRGHDPQTPHTRDEVYVVVRGSGEFFSGSERRPFGPGDVLFVPAAVVHRFESFTDDLAVWVFFYGPEGGEVARAAGAPAPG
;
A
#
# COMPACT_ATOMS: atom_id res chain seq x y z
N MET A 1 13.69 -25.02 1.39
CA MET A 1 12.58 -24.41 0.63
C MET A 1 13.06 -23.07 0.12
N SER A 2 12.79 -22.71 -1.14
CA SER A 2 13.17 -21.38 -1.65
C SER A 2 12.18 -20.33 -1.17
N ALA A 3 12.66 -19.14 -0.85
CA ALA A 3 11.78 -18.00 -0.55
C ALA A 3 10.91 -17.66 -1.78
N PRO A 4 9.66 -17.20 -1.59
CA PRO A 4 8.77 -16.85 -2.68
C PRO A 4 9.26 -15.60 -3.42
N ARG A 5 9.08 -15.56 -4.74
CA ARG A 5 9.30 -14.38 -5.58
C ARG A 5 7.95 -13.75 -5.91
N LEU A 6 7.69 -12.57 -5.37
CA LEU A 6 6.47 -11.81 -5.65
C LEU A 6 6.67 -10.97 -6.91
N THR A 7 5.67 -10.93 -7.79
CA THR A 7 5.73 -10.10 -9.00
C THR A 7 4.41 -9.41 -9.26
N VAL A 8 4.49 -8.20 -9.83
CA VAL A 8 3.33 -7.41 -10.22
C VAL A 8 2.51 -8.17 -11.26
N ALA A 9 3.17 -8.82 -12.23
CA ALA A 9 2.50 -9.61 -13.25
C ALA A 9 1.67 -10.75 -12.65
N HIS A 10 2.21 -11.46 -11.66
CA HIS A 10 1.49 -12.52 -10.97
C HIS A 10 0.31 -12.01 -10.13
N GLY A 11 0.47 -10.87 -9.45
CA GLY A 11 -0.64 -10.25 -8.72
C GLY A 11 -1.74 -9.74 -9.64
N LEU A 12 -1.39 -8.99 -10.69
CA LEU A 12 -2.37 -8.47 -11.65
C LEU A 12 -3.14 -9.59 -12.37
N ALA A 13 -2.51 -10.73 -12.63
CA ALA A 13 -3.19 -11.89 -13.23
C ALA A 13 -4.27 -12.52 -12.33
N GLN A 14 -4.30 -12.16 -11.03
CA GLN A 14 -5.31 -12.61 -10.07
C GLN A 14 -6.40 -11.57 -9.82
N LEU A 15 -6.34 -10.42 -10.52
CA LEU A 15 -7.29 -9.32 -10.38
C LEU A 15 -8.18 -9.17 -11.62
N PRO A 16 -9.46 -8.77 -11.46
CA PRO A 16 -10.14 -8.62 -10.17
C PRO A 16 -10.34 -9.97 -9.48
N GLY A 17 -10.43 -9.94 -8.14
CA GLY A 17 -10.78 -11.11 -7.34
C GLY A 17 -12.19 -11.62 -7.64
N LYS A 18 -12.54 -12.78 -7.05
CA LYS A 18 -13.80 -13.47 -7.33
C LYS A 18 -15.06 -12.63 -7.06
N ASN A 19 -14.98 -11.67 -6.13
CA ASN A 19 -16.08 -10.78 -5.78
C ASN A 19 -15.82 -9.34 -6.26
N GLY A 20 -14.90 -9.15 -7.20
CA GLY A 20 -14.52 -7.82 -7.69
C GLY A 20 -13.47 -7.13 -6.83
N GLU A 21 -12.78 -7.85 -5.94
CA GLU A 21 -11.67 -7.31 -5.17
C GLU A 21 -10.60 -6.74 -6.09
N ARG A 22 -10.02 -5.62 -5.67
CA ARG A 22 -9.00 -4.90 -6.44
C ARG A 22 -7.60 -5.09 -5.85
N PHE A 23 -7.48 -5.97 -4.87
CA PHE A 23 -6.23 -6.34 -4.23
C PHE A 23 -6.11 -7.87 -4.15
N VAL A 24 -4.88 -8.33 -4.03
CA VAL A 24 -4.56 -9.74 -3.77
C VAL A 24 -3.39 -9.81 -2.81
N GLU A 25 -3.55 -10.53 -1.71
CA GLU A 25 -2.46 -10.84 -0.78
C GLU A 25 -1.57 -11.94 -1.39
N LEU A 26 -0.27 -11.65 -1.50
CA LEU A 26 0.70 -12.57 -2.12
C LEU A 26 1.69 -13.16 -1.12
N PHE A 27 1.78 -12.59 0.08
CA PHE A 27 2.72 -13.06 1.10
C PHE A 27 2.31 -12.64 2.50
N GLN A 28 2.56 -13.52 3.46
CA GLN A 28 2.45 -13.24 4.89
C GLN A 28 3.65 -13.86 5.64
N HIS A 29 4.19 -13.12 6.62
CA HIS A 29 5.19 -13.63 7.56
C HIS A 29 5.26 -12.78 8.83
N GLY A 30 4.99 -13.38 9.99
CA GLY A 30 4.86 -12.64 11.25
C GLY A 30 3.70 -11.65 11.16
N THR A 31 3.94 -10.37 11.42
CA THR A 31 2.94 -9.30 11.25
C THR A 31 2.94 -8.72 9.83
N LEU A 32 3.90 -9.07 8.97
CA LEU A 32 3.96 -8.56 7.61
C LEU A 32 2.92 -9.26 6.73
N SER A 33 2.10 -8.46 6.05
CA SER A 33 1.32 -8.88 4.88
C SER A 33 1.73 -8.01 3.68
N VAL A 34 1.87 -8.64 2.52
CA VAL A 34 2.19 -7.97 1.26
C VAL A 34 1.11 -8.26 0.24
N GLU A 35 0.49 -7.19 -0.24
CA GLU A 35 -0.57 -7.24 -1.23
C GLU A 35 -0.18 -6.47 -2.49
N LEU A 36 -0.75 -6.86 -3.62
CA LEU A 36 -0.81 -5.98 -4.79
C LEU A 36 -2.21 -5.35 -4.84
N TYR A 37 -2.29 -4.04 -4.86
CA TYR A 37 -3.53 -3.29 -5.00
C TYR A 37 -3.58 -2.53 -6.34
N ALA A 38 -4.70 -2.63 -7.04
CA ALA A 38 -4.90 -2.07 -8.37
C ALA A 38 -6.33 -1.49 -8.50
N PRO A 39 -6.64 -0.35 -7.84
CA PRO A 39 -7.94 0.29 -7.94
C PRO A 39 -8.23 0.80 -9.35
N ARG A 40 -9.52 0.91 -9.71
CA ARG A 40 -9.97 1.36 -11.04
C ARG A 40 -11.06 2.43 -10.91
N GLY A 41 -10.81 3.62 -11.45
CA GLY A 41 -11.71 4.78 -11.43
C GLY A 41 -11.90 5.44 -10.06
N HIS A 42 -12.09 4.66 -8.99
CA HIS A 42 -12.12 5.15 -7.61
C HIS A 42 -11.42 4.17 -6.67
N ASP A 43 -10.99 4.67 -5.53
CA ASP A 43 -10.38 3.91 -4.45
C ASP A 43 -11.41 3.67 -3.32
N PRO A 44 -11.92 2.45 -3.09
CA PRO A 44 -12.91 2.19 -2.04
C PRO A 44 -12.30 1.99 -0.63
N GLN A 45 -11.00 2.18 -0.43
CA GLN A 45 -10.35 1.89 0.85
C GLN A 45 -10.97 2.65 2.04
N THR A 46 -10.97 1.96 3.18
CA THR A 46 -11.32 2.49 4.50
C THR A 46 -10.07 2.49 5.38
N PRO A 47 -10.02 3.30 6.45
CA PRO A 47 -8.86 3.32 7.34
C PRO A 47 -8.52 1.92 7.86
N HIS A 48 -7.24 1.57 7.79
CA HIS A 48 -6.72 0.29 8.27
C HIS A 48 -6.22 0.40 9.70
N THR A 49 -6.26 -0.70 10.46
CA THR A 49 -5.86 -0.71 11.89
C THR A 49 -4.36 -0.86 12.11
N ARG A 50 -3.58 -1.05 11.04
CA ARG A 50 -2.13 -1.25 11.06
C ARG A 50 -1.44 -0.23 10.17
N ASP A 51 -0.15 -0.08 10.37
CA ASP A 51 0.67 0.77 9.51
C ASP A 51 0.77 0.17 8.11
N GLU A 52 0.81 1.08 7.13
CA GLU A 52 0.77 0.73 5.73
C GLU A 52 1.83 1.51 4.95
N VAL A 53 2.56 0.79 4.11
CA VAL A 53 3.49 1.37 3.13
C VAL A 53 3.05 0.97 1.74
N TYR A 54 2.92 1.96 0.87
CA TYR A 54 2.74 1.75 -0.56
C TYR A 54 4.06 1.92 -1.29
N VAL A 55 4.30 1.07 -2.29
CA VAL A 55 5.30 1.33 -3.34
C VAL A 55 4.57 1.40 -4.67
N VAL A 56 4.59 2.56 -5.31
CA VAL A 56 3.89 2.78 -6.57
C VAL A 56 4.66 2.11 -7.70
N VAL A 57 4.00 1.19 -8.40
CA VAL A 57 4.60 0.45 -9.52
C VAL A 57 4.19 1.05 -10.86
N ARG A 58 2.91 1.41 -11.00
CA ARG A 58 2.31 1.94 -12.23
C ARG A 58 1.30 3.02 -11.91
N GLY A 59 1.05 3.87 -12.89
CA GLY A 59 0.14 4.98 -12.79
C GLY A 59 0.65 6.15 -11.95
N SER A 60 -0.14 7.21 -11.95
CA SER A 60 0.13 8.46 -11.24
C SER A 60 -1.19 9.13 -10.86
N GLY A 61 -1.17 10.01 -9.87
CA GLY A 61 -2.35 10.73 -9.40
C GLY A 61 -2.04 11.58 -8.18
N GLU A 62 -3.06 11.87 -7.38
CA GLU A 62 -2.93 12.55 -6.09
C GLU A 62 -3.18 11.57 -4.96
N PHE A 63 -2.33 11.59 -3.94
CA PHE A 63 -2.52 10.80 -2.73
C PHE A 63 -2.97 11.70 -1.60
N PHE A 64 -4.18 11.47 -1.10
CA PHE A 64 -4.71 12.11 0.09
C PHE A 64 -4.36 11.29 1.33
N SER A 65 -3.83 11.93 2.37
CA SER A 65 -3.54 11.30 3.66
C SER A 65 -3.74 12.29 4.80
N GLY A 66 -4.69 12.01 5.69
CA GLY A 66 -5.06 12.87 6.80
C GLY A 66 -5.62 14.21 6.34
N SER A 67 -4.75 15.21 6.19
CA SER A 67 -5.10 16.57 5.74
C SER A 67 -4.36 17.01 4.48
N GLU A 68 -3.44 16.19 3.97
CA GLU A 68 -2.54 16.58 2.88
C GLU A 68 -2.86 15.84 1.59
N ARG A 69 -2.61 16.52 0.47
CA ARG A 69 -2.59 15.93 -0.87
C ARG A 69 -1.22 16.12 -1.46
N ARG A 70 -0.71 15.09 -2.11
CA ARG A 70 0.57 15.13 -2.81
C ARG A 70 0.47 14.38 -4.13
N PRO A 71 1.12 14.85 -5.21
CA PRO A 71 1.25 14.05 -6.40
C PRO A 71 2.05 12.79 -6.09
N PHE A 72 1.72 11.69 -6.77
CA PHE A 72 2.51 10.47 -6.76
C PHE A 72 2.70 9.93 -8.18
N GLY A 73 3.76 9.14 -8.36
CA GLY A 73 4.04 8.38 -9.58
C GLY A 73 4.89 7.13 -9.31
N PRO A 74 5.25 6.39 -10.36
CA PRO A 74 6.01 5.14 -10.22
C PRO A 74 7.36 5.36 -9.52
N GLY A 75 7.66 4.50 -8.55
CA GLY A 75 8.85 4.58 -7.71
C GLY A 75 8.63 5.31 -6.38
N ASP A 76 7.53 6.03 -6.21
CA ASP A 76 7.22 6.68 -4.94
C ASP A 76 6.87 5.67 -3.85
N VAL A 77 7.26 6.01 -2.63
CA VAL A 77 6.92 5.28 -1.41
C VAL A 77 6.03 6.17 -0.55
N LEU A 78 4.85 5.67 -0.19
CA LEU A 78 3.87 6.41 0.60
C LEU A 78 3.66 5.68 1.92
N PHE A 79 3.83 6.38 3.03
CA PHE A 79 3.53 5.85 4.35
C PHE A 79 2.20 6.39 4.87
N VAL A 80 1.42 5.52 5.50
CA VAL A 80 0.18 5.83 6.20
C VAL A 80 0.22 5.19 7.59
N PRO A 81 0.16 5.99 8.66
CA PRO A 81 -0.01 5.46 10.01
C PRO A 81 -1.36 4.77 10.18
N ALA A 82 -1.42 3.78 11.06
CA ALA A 82 -2.67 3.15 11.47
C ALA A 82 -3.78 4.17 11.78
N ALA A 83 -5.00 3.84 11.37
CA ALA A 83 -6.24 4.62 11.51
C ALA A 83 -6.27 5.97 10.77
N VAL A 84 -5.21 6.37 10.04
CA VAL A 84 -5.24 7.58 9.22
C VAL A 84 -6.07 7.35 7.96
N VAL A 85 -7.05 8.23 7.73
CA VAL A 85 -7.83 8.25 6.50
C VAL A 85 -6.91 8.62 5.34
N HIS A 86 -6.93 7.80 4.29
CA HIS A 86 -6.15 8.02 3.08
C HIS A 86 -6.92 7.53 1.85
N ARG A 87 -6.49 8.02 0.68
CA ARG A 87 -7.13 7.70 -0.60
C ARG A 87 -6.21 8.02 -1.78
N PHE A 88 -6.21 7.16 -2.79
CA PHE A 88 -5.76 7.50 -4.13
C PHE A 88 -6.86 8.27 -4.86
N GLU A 89 -6.55 9.47 -5.33
CA GLU A 89 -7.46 10.38 -6.02
C GLU A 89 -6.91 10.71 -7.43
N SER A 90 -7.82 11.00 -8.38
CA SER A 90 -7.47 11.49 -9.73
C SER A 90 -6.35 10.72 -10.43
N PHE A 91 -6.34 9.39 -10.27
CA PHE A 91 -5.26 8.53 -10.75
C PHE A 91 -5.55 7.90 -12.12
N THR A 92 -4.51 7.52 -12.83
CA THR A 92 -4.61 6.84 -14.14
C THR A 92 -5.19 5.43 -14.02
N ASP A 93 -5.86 4.95 -15.07
CA ASP A 93 -6.56 3.66 -15.07
C ASP A 93 -5.67 2.43 -14.84
N ASP A 94 -4.35 2.58 -14.97
CA ASP A 94 -3.35 1.52 -14.83
C ASP A 94 -2.70 1.46 -13.44
N LEU A 95 -3.19 2.24 -12.46
CA LEU A 95 -2.63 2.28 -11.10
C LEU A 95 -2.42 0.87 -10.52
N ALA A 96 -1.19 0.60 -10.09
CA ALA A 96 -0.84 -0.60 -9.35
C ALA A 96 0.21 -0.26 -8.31
N VAL A 97 -0.05 -0.64 -7.06
CA VAL A 97 0.82 -0.39 -5.91
C VAL A 97 1.06 -1.69 -5.16
N TRP A 98 2.28 -1.88 -4.67
CA TRP A 98 2.50 -2.82 -3.58
C TRP A 98 2.00 -2.20 -2.30
N VAL A 99 1.38 -3.00 -1.45
CA VAL A 99 0.94 -2.62 -0.11
C VAL A 99 1.63 -3.52 0.89
N PHE A 100 2.27 -2.91 1.89
CA PHE A 100 2.92 -3.62 2.99
C PHE A 100 2.24 -3.21 4.28
N PHE A 101 1.47 -4.13 4.86
CA PHE A 101 0.93 -3.96 6.20
C PHE A 101 1.86 -4.58 7.22
N TYR A 102 2.21 -3.83 8.27
CA TYR A 102 3.12 -4.31 9.31
C TYR A 102 2.78 -3.72 10.69
N GLY A 103 3.46 -4.23 11.72
CA GLY A 103 3.24 -3.81 13.10
C GLY A 103 1.96 -4.39 13.75
N PRO A 104 1.72 -4.07 15.03
CA PRO A 104 0.50 -4.44 15.75
C PRO A 104 -0.69 -3.58 15.32
N GLU A 105 -1.89 -3.93 15.79
CA GLU A 105 -3.03 -3.00 15.74
C GLU A 105 -2.70 -1.70 16.49
N GLY A 106 -3.05 -0.56 15.89
CA GLY A 106 -2.67 0.76 16.35
C GLY A 106 -1.36 1.30 15.77
N GLY A 107 -0.64 0.50 14.97
CA GLY A 107 0.60 0.90 14.31
C GLY A 107 1.84 0.78 15.20
N GLU A 108 3.02 0.97 14.61
CA GLU A 108 4.27 1.04 15.37
C GLU A 108 4.38 2.39 16.09
N VAL A 109 4.98 2.36 17.28
CA VAL A 109 5.28 3.59 18.01
C VAL A 109 6.40 4.31 17.28
N ALA A 110 6.14 5.55 16.84
CA ALA A 110 7.14 6.39 16.24
C ALA A 110 8.40 6.42 17.13
N ARG A 111 9.57 6.17 16.54
CA ARG A 111 10.82 6.36 17.28
C ARG A 111 10.87 7.80 17.78
N ALA A 112 11.22 7.97 19.06
CA ALA A 112 11.44 9.29 19.63
C ALA A 112 12.36 10.10 18.69
N ALA A 113 11.93 11.31 18.33
CA ALA A 113 12.69 12.18 17.45
C ALA A 113 14.10 12.37 18.03
N GLY A 114 15.13 11.87 17.33
CA GLY A 114 16.53 11.94 17.77
C GLY A 114 17.37 10.69 17.53
N ALA A 115 16.79 9.56 17.13
CA ALA A 115 17.58 8.43 16.66
C ALA A 115 18.18 8.77 15.28
N PRO A 116 19.51 8.67 15.08
CA PRO A 116 20.10 8.86 13.76
C PRO A 116 19.49 7.84 12.79
N ALA A 117 19.25 8.27 11.55
CA ALA A 117 18.84 7.37 10.48
C ALA A 117 19.86 6.21 10.39
N PRO A 118 19.42 4.95 10.26
CA PRO A 118 20.36 3.87 9.99
C PRO A 118 21.11 4.18 8.68
N GLY A 119 22.44 4.19 8.77
CA GLY A 119 23.33 4.43 7.64
C GLY A 119 23.49 3.24 6.71
#